data_AF-A0A2V1K180-F1
#
_entry.id   AF-A0A2V1K180-F1
#
_cell.length_a   1.000
_cell.length_b   1.000
_cell.length_c   1.000
_cell.angle_alpha   90.00
_cell.angle_beta   90.00
_cell.angle_gamma   90.00
#
_symmetry.space_group_name_H-M   'P 1'
#
loop_
_entity.id
_entity.type
_entity.pdbx_description
1 polymer ?
#
loop_
_entity_poly.entity_id
_entity_poly.type
_entity_poly.pdbx_seq_one_letter_code
_entity_poly.pdbx_strand_id
1 'polypeptide(L)'
;MINTQQLRKVLCDGDLSYEEIMQQIDVGGLLDHIDAQAAEIARLRQPWQPIKTAPMDRTQVLLSTPSGKVADGMFYQRYGIWSWPYVMVNPTHWMPLPAPPAAEIGRAMP
;
A
#
# COMPACT_ATOMS: atom_id res chain seq x y z
N MET A 1 17.37 -10.45 -10.07
CA MET A 1 17.68 -9.99 -11.45
C MET A 1 19.11 -10.41 -11.76
N ILE A 2 19.32 -11.20 -12.82
CA ILE A 2 20.65 -11.70 -13.20
C ILE A 2 21.41 -10.55 -13.89
N ASN A 3 22.58 -10.20 -13.38
CA ASN A 3 23.44 -9.15 -13.94
C ASN A 3 24.06 -9.63 -15.27
N THR A 4 24.37 -8.71 -16.19
CA THR A 4 25.05 -8.96 -17.46
C THR A 4 26.36 -9.75 -17.35
N GLN A 5 27.07 -9.70 -16.23
CA GLN A 5 28.23 -10.58 -15.95
C GLN A 5 27.83 -12.05 -15.75
N GLN A 6 26.70 -12.32 -15.10
CA GLN A 6 26.19 -13.68 -14.89
C GLN A 6 25.57 -14.28 -16.16
N LEU A 7 24.91 -13.45 -17.00
CA LEU A 7 24.46 -13.86 -18.34
C LEU A 7 25.60 -14.34 -19.22
N ARG A 8 26.77 -13.69 -19.11
CA ARG A 8 27.97 -14.07 -19.87
C ARG A 8 28.53 -15.42 -19.42
N LYS A 9 28.49 -15.73 -18.12
CA LYS A 9 28.93 -17.01 -17.55
C LYS A 9 28.05 -18.18 -18.00
N VAL A 10 26.73 -17.99 -18.01
CA VAL A 10 25.74 -18.98 -18.53
C VAL A 10 26.00 -19.30 -20.02
N LEU A 11 26.26 -18.27 -20.83
CA LEU A 11 26.39 -18.41 -22.27
C LEU A 11 27.78 -18.85 -22.76
N CYS A 12 28.84 -18.57 -21.98
CA CYS A 12 30.23 -18.86 -22.39
C CYS A 12 30.85 -20.07 -21.70
N ASP A 13 30.51 -20.35 -20.44
CA ASP A 13 31.24 -21.33 -19.62
C ASP A 13 30.48 -22.67 -19.44
N GLY A 14 29.18 -22.74 -19.78
CA GLY A 14 28.39 -23.98 -19.73
C GLY A 14 28.09 -24.53 -18.33
N ASP A 15 28.74 -24.04 -17.28
CA ASP A 15 28.65 -24.57 -15.92
C ASP A 15 28.08 -23.55 -14.93
N LEU A 16 26.76 -23.35 -14.96
CA LEU A 16 26.03 -22.93 -13.76
C LEU A 16 25.12 -24.09 -13.37
N SER A 17 25.49 -24.78 -12.30
CA SER A 17 24.68 -25.86 -11.76
C SER A 17 23.32 -25.33 -11.32
N TYR A 18 22.30 -26.20 -11.33
CA TYR A 18 20.95 -25.85 -10.85
C TYR A 18 20.99 -25.24 -9.42
N GLU A 19 21.90 -25.73 -8.58
CA GLU A 19 22.16 -25.22 -7.23
C GLU A 19 22.63 -23.76 -7.24
N GLU A 20 23.57 -23.38 -8.10
CA GLU A 20 24.09 -22.01 -8.18
C GLU A 20 23.08 -21.01 -8.77
N ILE A 21 22.19 -21.49 -9.65
CA ILE A 21 21.06 -20.70 -10.17
C ILE A 21 20.03 -20.46 -9.06
N MET A 22 19.72 -21.49 -8.28
CA MET A 22 18.76 -21.40 -7.17
C MET A 22 19.27 -20.53 -6.02
N GLN A 23 20.57 -20.51 -5.74
CA GLN A 23 21.18 -19.65 -4.71
C GLN A 23 21.14 -18.14 -5.06
N GLN A 24 20.93 -17.77 -6.33
CA GLN A 24 20.89 -16.38 -6.78
C GLN A 24 19.47 -15.79 -6.78
N ILE A 25 18.45 -16.63 -6.59
CA ILE A 25 17.07 -16.19 -6.49
C ILE A 25 16.74 -16.07 -5.01
N ASP A 26 16.61 -14.84 -4.51
CA ASP A 26 16.09 -14.59 -3.18
C ASP A 26 14.57 -14.85 -3.15
N VAL A 27 14.21 -16.13 -3.10
CA VAL A 27 12.82 -16.58 -3.00
C VAL A 27 12.19 -16.10 -1.70
N GLY A 28 12.97 -15.99 -0.62
CA GLY A 28 12.51 -15.49 0.68
C GLY A 28 12.02 -14.05 0.57
N GLY A 29 12.87 -13.14 0.07
CA GLY A 29 12.50 -11.73 -0.13
C GLY A 29 11.35 -11.55 -1.12
N LEU A 30 11.22 -12.43 -2.12
CA LEU A 30 10.07 -12.42 -3.03
C LEU A 30 8.77 -12.84 -2.32
N LEU A 31 8.81 -13.88 -1.49
CA LEU A 31 7.65 -14.33 -0.71
C LEU A 31 7.21 -13.27 0.29
N ASP A 32 8.14 -12.63 1.00
CA ASP A 32 7.86 -11.53 1.92
C ASP A 32 7.15 -10.36 1.22
N HIS A 33 7.59 -10.05 -0.01
CA HIS A 33 6.96 -9.01 -0.83
C HIS A 33 5.52 -9.39 -1.24
N ILE A 34 5.31 -10.64 -1.66
CA ILE A 34 3.99 -11.15 -2.02
C ILE A 34 3.04 -11.09 -0.81
N ASP A 35 3.51 -11.48 0.37
CA ASP A 35 2.71 -11.45 1.60
C ASP A 35 2.34 -10.01 2.00
N ALA A 36 3.29 -9.07 1.89
CA ALA A 36 3.02 -7.65 2.11
C ALA A 36 1.95 -7.10 1.13
N GLN A 37 2.03 -7.49 -0.15
CA GLN A 37 1.04 -7.10 -1.15
C GLN A 37 -0.34 -7.73 -0.89
N ALA A 38 -0.38 -9.01 -0.49
CA ALA A 38 -1.63 -9.70 -0.18
C ALA A 38 -2.35 -9.08 1.02
N ALA A 39 -1.59 -8.70 2.06
CA ALA A 39 -2.12 -7.97 3.21
C ALA A 39 -2.71 -6.61 2.81
N GLU A 40 -2.03 -5.88 1.92
CA GLU A 40 -2.54 -4.60 1.42
C GLU A 40 -3.79 -4.78 0.56
N ILE A 41 -3.83 -5.77 -0.34
CA ILE A 41 -5.02 -6.09 -1.14
C ILE A 41 -6.21 -6.43 -0.25
N ALA A 42 -5.99 -7.24 0.79
CA ALA A 42 -7.04 -7.59 1.76
C ALA A 42 -7.55 -6.35 2.50
N ARG A 43 -6.66 -5.43 2.89
CA ARG A 43 -7.01 -4.15 3.51
C ARG A 43 -7.83 -3.26 2.57
N LEU A 44 -7.42 -3.13 1.32
CA LEU A 44 -8.08 -2.29 0.31
C LEU A 44 -9.45 -2.82 -0.13
N ARG A 45 -9.63 -4.14 -0.11
CA ARG A 45 -10.91 -4.79 -0.42
C ARG A 45 -11.92 -4.73 0.72
N GLN A 46 -11.57 -4.14 1.86
CA GLN A 46 -12.54 -3.98 2.94
C GLN A 46 -13.69 -3.09 2.45
N PRO A 47 -14.94 -3.54 2.63
CA PRO A 47 -16.08 -2.71 2.33
C PRO A 47 -16.07 -1.49 3.25
N TRP A 48 -16.71 -0.40 2.80
CA TRP A 48 -16.99 0.75 3.65
C TRP A 48 -17.65 0.31 4.96
N GLN A 49 -17.09 0.76 6.08
CA GLN A 49 -17.54 0.38 7.40
C GLN A 49 -18.34 1.52 8.07
N PRO A 50 -19.28 1.23 8.97
CA PRO A 50 -19.95 2.28 9.74
C PRO A 50 -18.96 3.14 10.53
N ILE A 51 -19.16 4.45 10.57
CA ILE A 51 -18.24 5.39 11.24
C ILE A 51 -17.98 5.06 12.73
N LYS A 52 -18.91 4.36 13.39
CA LYS A 52 -18.76 3.95 14.80
C LYS A 52 -17.63 2.94 15.03
N THR A 53 -17.19 2.22 13.99
CA THR A 53 -16.08 1.27 14.07
C THR A 53 -14.74 1.90 13.69
N ALA A 54 -14.73 3.19 13.34
CA ALA A 54 -13.54 3.87 12.87
C ALA A 54 -12.51 4.06 14.00
N PRO A 55 -11.21 4.01 13.67
CA PRO A 55 -10.16 4.25 14.64
C PRO A 55 -10.20 5.69 15.16
N MET A 56 -10.26 5.86 16.49
CA MET A 56 -10.29 7.16 17.18
C MET A 56 -8.93 7.56 17.76
N ASP A 57 -7.87 6.91 17.30
CA ASP A 57 -6.47 7.04 17.74
C ASP A 57 -5.66 8.04 16.88
N ARG A 58 -6.36 8.94 16.17
CA ARG A 58 -5.80 9.91 15.19
C ARG A 58 -5.25 9.27 13.91
N THR A 59 -5.54 7.99 13.65
CA THR A 59 -5.26 7.39 12.34
C THR A 59 -6.00 8.14 11.24
N GLN A 60 -5.31 8.41 10.13
CA GLN A 60 -5.89 9.05 8.97
C GLN A 60 -6.62 8.00 8.12
N VAL A 61 -7.89 8.28 7.79
CA VAL A 61 -8.81 7.37 7.12
C VAL A 61 -9.56 8.11 6.01
N LEU A 62 -10.12 7.37 5.06
CA LEU A 62 -11.12 7.90 4.15
C LEU A 62 -12.47 7.94 4.85
N LEU A 63 -13.20 9.04 4.69
CA LEU A 63 -14.49 9.32 5.28
C LEU A 63 -15.50 9.61 4.18
N SER A 64 -16.73 9.15 4.35
CA SER A 64 -17.81 9.36 3.39
C SER A 64 -19.04 10.02 4.03
N THR A 65 -19.65 10.95 3.30
CA THR A 65 -20.96 11.54 3.65
C THR A 65 -22.11 10.59 3.27
N PRO A 66 -23.32 10.77 3.82
CA PRO A 66 -24.51 10.06 3.32
C PRO A 66 -24.78 10.27 1.83
N SER A 67 -24.35 11.42 1.28
CA SER A 67 -24.49 11.78 -0.13
C SER A 67 -23.38 11.24 -1.04
N GLY A 68 -22.45 10.44 -0.50
CA GLY A 68 -21.37 9.79 -1.25
C GLY A 68 -20.16 10.67 -1.54
N LYS A 69 -20.02 11.83 -0.88
CA LYS A 69 -18.80 12.63 -0.96
C LYS A 69 -17.72 11.98 -0.09
N VAL A 70 -16.52 11.84 -0.63
CA VAL A 70 -15.39 11.19 0.05
C VAL A 70 -14.23 12.16 0.20
N ALA A 71 -13.64 12.20 1.40
CA ALA A 71 -12.41 12.91 1.69
C ALA A 71 -11.65 12.19 2.81
N ASP A 72 -10.35 12.42 2.92
CA ASP A 72 -9.58 11.94 4.07
C ASP A 72 -9.84 12.78 5.32
N GLY A 73 -9.56 12.21 6.48
CA GLY A 73 -9.64 12.89 7.76
C GLY A 73 -9.18 12.02 8.92
N MET A 74 -9.27 12.57 10.14
CA MET A 74 -8.89 11.88 11.37
C MET A 74 -9.79 12.30 12.55
N PHE A 75 -9.88 11.45 13.56
CA PHE A 75 -10.59 11.78 14.79
C PHE A 75 -9.77 12.74 15.65
N TYR A 76 -10.36 13.89 16.02
CA TYR A 76 -9.74 14.89 16.87
C TYR A 76 -10.24 14.76 18.31
N GLN A 77 -9.51 13.97 19.10
CA GLN A 77 -9.88 13.56 20.46
C GLN A 77 -10.26 14.72 21.40
N ARG A 78 -9.55 15.86 21.30
CA ARG A 78 -9.80 17.03 22.16
C ARG A 78 -11.22 17.57 22.04
N TYR A 79 -11.84 17.46 20.87
CA TYR A 79 -13.19 17.96 20.61
C TYR A 79 -14.21 16.84 20.36
N GLY A 80 -13.76 15.58 20.27
CA GLY A 80 -14.65 14.44 20.00
C GLY A 80 -15.28 14.49 18.61
N ILE A 81 -14.61 15.10 17.62
CA ILE A 81 -15.13 15.29 16.26
C ILE A 81 -14.22 14.66 15.20
N TRP A 82 -14.80 14.34 14.05
CA TRP A 82 -14.04 14.04 12.84
C TRP A 82 -13.56 15.34 12.20
N SER A 83 -12.24 15.48 12.04
CA SER A 83 -11.60 16.59 11.35
C SER A 83 -11.37 16.22 9.89
N TRP A 84 -12.08 16.88 8.99
CA TRP A 84 -12.12 16.60 7.55
C TRP A 84 -12.69 17.82 6.78
N PRO A 85 -12.55 17.90 5.44
CA PRO A 85 -12.88 19.11 4.67
C PRO A 85 -14.37 19.51 4.64
N TYR A 86 -15.29 18.60 4.95
CA TYR A 86 -16.73 18.87 4.92
C TYR A 86 -17.23 19.42 6.26
N VAL A 87 -17.06 20.74 6.43
CA VAL A 87 -17.49 21.48 7.62
C VAL A 87 -18.97 21.25 7.92
N MET A 88 -19.31 21.07 9.21
CA MET A 88 -20.66 20.80 9.71
C MET A 88 -21.33 19.50 9.22
N VAL A 89 -20.61 18.66 8.49
CA VAL A 89 -21.10 17.34 8.10
C VAL A 89 -20.42 16.30 8.97
N ASN A 90 -21.19 15.32 9.46
CA ASN A 90 -20.64 14.14 10.11
C ASN A 90 -20.49 13.00 9.08
N PRO A 91 -19.34 12.32 9.05
CA PRO A 91 -19.17 11.17 8.18
C PRO A 91 -20.04 10.01 8.67
N THR A 92 -20.53 9.18 7.75
CA THR A 92 -21.33 7.99 8.08
C THR A 92 -20.57 6.69 7.91
N HIS A 93 -19.56 6.68 7.04
CA HIS A 93 -18.73 5.51 6.76
C HIS A 93 -17.26 5.88 6.67
N TRP A 94 -16.41 4.88 6.85
CA TRP A 94 -14.97 5.01 6.72
C TRP A 94 -14.34 3.80 6.00
N MET A 95 -13.12 3.98 5.52
CA MET A 95 -12.21 2.89 5.13
C MET A 95 -10.74 3.33 5.32
N PRO A 96 -9.79 2.40 5.41
CA PRO A 96 -8.37 2.74 5.47
C PRO A 96 -7.91 3.55 4.26
N LEU A 97 -6.93 4.45 4.44
CA LEU A 97 -6.29 5.14 3.30
C LEU A 97 -5.51 4.14 2.46
N PRO A 98 -5.58 4.20 1.11
CA PRO A 98 -4.72 3.41 0.26
C PRO A 98 -3.26 3.82 0.43
N ALA A 99 -2.33 2.89 0.18
CA ALA A 99 -0.92 3.25 0.08
C ALA A 99 -0.73 4.36 -0.97
N PRO A 100 0.16 5.34 -0.72
CA PRO A 100 0.48 6.35 -1.73
C PRO A 100 1.01 5.67 -3.00
N PRO A 101 0.77 6.26 -4.18
CA PRO A 101 1.37 5.76 -5.41
C PRO A 101 2.89 5.76 -5.28
N ALA A 102 3.55 4.83 -5.97
CA ALA A 102 5.00 4.85 -6.07
C ALA A 102 5.44 6.22 -6.63
N ALA A 103 6.44 6.84 -6.00
CA ALA A 103 6.98 8.10 -6.49
C ALA A 103 7.41 7.91 -7.95
N GLU A 104 6.89 8.74 -8.87
CA GLU A 104 7.40 8.79 -10.24
C GLU A 104 8.85 9.28 -10.17
N ILE A 105 9.80 8.36 -10.20
CA ILE A 105 11.21 8.69 -10.40
C ILE A 105 11.35 9.09 -11.87
N GLY A 106 11.14 10.37 -12.15
CA GLY A 106 11.46 10.97 -13.44
C GLY A 106 10.27 11.53 -14.21
N ARG A 107 9.89 12.76 -13.86
CA ARG A 107 9.61 13.77 -14.87
C ARG A 107 10.24 15.07 -14.41
N ALA A 108 11.50 15.27 -14.78
CA ALA A 108 12.00 16.64 -14.92
C ALA A 108 11.04 17.32 -15.90
N MET A 109 10.25 18.26 -15.39
CA MET A 109 9.43 19.13 -16.22
C MET A 109 10.38 19.94 -17.12
N PRO A 110 10.18 20.00 -18.45
CA PRO A 110 10.93 20.90 -19.31
C PRO A 110 10.63 22.37 -19.00
#